data_AF-A0A7W0R1E4-F1
#
_entry.id   AF-A0A7W0R1E4-F1
#
_cell.length_a   1.000
_cell.length_b   1.000
_cell.length_c   1.000
_cell.angle_alpha   90.00
_cell.angle_beta   90.00
_cell.angle_gamma   90.00
#
_symmetry.space_group_name_H-M   'P 1'
#
loop_
_entity.id
_entity.type
_entity.pdbx_description
1 polymer ?
#
loop_
_entity_poly.entity_id
_entity_poly.type
_entity_poly.pdbx_seq_one_letter_code
_entity_poly.pdbx_strand_id
1 'polypeptide(L)'
;AEPNAGHRALVELQRRGVLHALVTQNVDGLHQRSGVADELVVEVHGTMWWTRCWDCQDRRPMAETLDRVRAGEEDPPCRGCGGILKSDTVSFGQALVPEVIDRALRAATECDVLLAVGSTLSVYPAAGCVPRASAAGARVVIVNGAPTDLDRMADVVLLGPIGELVPVLVAAATA
;
A
#
# COMPACT_ATOMS: atom_id res chain seq x y z
N ALA A 1 2.82 9.62 -12.21
CA ALA A 1 2.93 8.21 -12.62
C ALA A 1 1.56 7.69 -12.99
N GLU A 2 1.45 6.67 -13.84
CA GLU A 2 0.19 5.98 -14.17
C GLU A 2 0.25 4.53 -13.68
N PRO A 3 -0.89 3.90 -13.34
CA PRO A 3 -0.91 2.49 -12.99
C PRO A 3 -0.31 1.63 -14.12
N ASN A 4 0.44 0.59 -13.76
CA ASN A 4 1.02 -0.36 -14.72
C ASN A 4 0.17 -1.65 -14.83
N ALA A 5 0.65 -2.61 -15.64
CA ALA A 5 -0.05 -3.89 -15.85
C ALA A 5 -0.27 -4.68 -14.55
N GLY A 6 0.68 -4.65 -13.61
CA GLY A 6 0.53 -5.29 -12.31
C GLY A 6 -0.61 -4.69 -11.47
N HIS A 7 -0.71 -3.35 -11.42
CA HIS A 7 -1.81 -2.68 -10.73
C HIS A 7 -3.17 -3.01 -11.34
N ARG A 8 -3.25 -3.05 -12.68
CA ARG A 8 -4.47 -3.40 -13.40
C ARG A 8 -4.86 -4.86 -13.23
N ALA A 9 -3.88 -5.77 -13.14
CA ALA A 9 -4.16 -7.18 -12.89
C ALA A 9 -4.87 -7.38 -11.55
N LEU A 10 -4.48 -6.67 -10.48
CA LEU A 10 -5.13 -6.79 -9.18
C LEU A 10 -6.61 -6.37 -9.18
N VAL A 11 -7.04 -5.51 -10.11
CA VAL A 11 -8.45 -5.13 -10.28
C VAL A 11 -9.29 -6.34 -10.71
N GLU A 12 -8.71 -7.31 -11.42
CA GLU A 12 -9.42 -8.52 -11.83
C GLU A 12 -9.77 -9.42 -10.62
N LEU A 13 -8.89 -9.48 -9.62
CA LEU A 13 -9.19 -10.17 -8.36
C LEU A 13 -10.37 -9.53 -7.63
N GLN A 14 -10.45 -8.19 -7.62
CA GLN A 14 -11.60 -7.47 -7.09
C GLN A 14 -12.88 -7.77 -7.88
N ARG A 15 -12.81 -7.70 -9.21
CA ARG A 15 -13.98 -7.96 -10.08
C ARG A 15 -14.58 -9.35 -9.88
N ARG A 16 -13.76 -10.31 -9.48
CA ARG A 16 -14.16 -11.68 -9.18
C ARG A 16 -14.60 -11.90 -7.74
N GLY A 17 -14.52 -10.87 -6.90
CA GLY A 17 -14.89 -10.95 -5.48
C GLY A 17 -13.93 -11.77 -4.63
N VAL A 18 -12.69 -11.99 -5.10
CA VAL A 18 -11.67 -12.76 -4.37
C VAL A 18 -10.58 -11.90 -3.74
N LEU A 19 -10.55 -10.60 -4.02
CA LEU A 19 -9.66 -9.65 -3.35
C LEU A 19 -10.25 -9.24 -1.99
N HIS A 20 -9.75 -9.83 -0.90
CA HIS A 20 -10.17 -9.48 0.47
C HIS A 20 -9.65 -8.10 0.91
N ALA A 21 -8.37 -7.84 0.67
CA ALA A 21 -7.72 -6.58 0.97
C ALA A 21 -6.47 -6.39 0.12
N LEU A 22 -6.08 -5.13 -0.11
CA LEU A 22 -4.83 -4.74 -0.73
C LEU A 22 -4.05 -3.87 0.27
N VAL A 23 -3.07 -4.49 0.94
CA VAL A 23 -2.15 -3.79 1.84
C VAL A 23 -1.01 -3.21 1.03
N THR A 24 -0.80 -1.90 1.10
CA THR A 24 0.28 -1.22 0.37
C THR A 24 1.16 -0.37 1.27
N GLN A 25 2.47 -0.48 1.04
CA GLN A 25 3.49 0.37 1.64
C GLN A 25 3.75 1.64 0.80
N ASN A 26 3.20 1.70 -0.41
CA ASN A 26 3.33 2.83 -1.30
C ASN A 26 2.37 3.94 -0.88
N VAL A 27 2.74 5.18 -1.19
CA VAL A 27 1.95 6.39 -0.86
C VAL A 27 1.37 7.06 -2.11
N ASP A 28 1.55 6.45 -3.28
CA ASP A 28 1.34 7.04 -4.61
C ASP A 28 -0.11 7.00 -5.12
N GLY A 29 -0.99 6.25 -4.45
CA GLY A 29 -2.39 6.07 -4.82
C GLY A 29 -2.62 5.31 -6.14
N LEU A 30 -1.62 4.59 -6.67
CA LEU A 30 -1.74 3.93 -7.97
C LEU A 30 -2.69 2.72 -7.97
N HIS A 31 -2.95 2.11 -6.82
CA HIS A 31 -3.95 1.04 -6.70
C HIS A 31 -5.37 1.57 -6.86
N GLN A 32 -5.70 2.68 -6.18
CA GLN A 32 -7.00 3.35 -6.32
C GLN A 32 -7.18 3.83 -7.76
N ARG A 33 -6.16 4.46 -8.32
CA ARG A 33 -6.18 4.95 -9.72
C ARG A 33 -6.25 3.83 -10.76
N SER A 34 -5.87 2.59 -10.42
CA SER A 34 -6.06 1.45 -11.33
C SER A 34 -7.51 0.96 -11.35
N GLY A 35 -8.32 1.33 -10.35
CA GLY A 35 -9.72 0.91 -10.18
C GLY A 35 -9.96 -0.02 -8.99
N VAL A 36 -8.97 -0.22 -8.12
CA VAL A 36 -9.21 -0.90 -6.83
C VAL A 36 -10.04 0.02 -5.95
N ALA A 37 -11.11 -0.50 -5.35
CA ALA A 37 -12.01 0.26 -4.50
C ALA A 37 -11.29 0.71 -3.21
N ASP A 38 -11.53 1.95 -2.79
CA ASP A 38 -10.84 2.57 -1.65
C ASP A 38 -10.99 1.74 -0.37
N GLU A 39 -12.16 1.11 -0.18
CA GLU A 39 -12.46 0.24 0.96
C GLU A 39 -11.64 -1.05 0.98
N LEU A 40 -11.02 -1.47 -0.12
CA LEU A 40 -10.13 -2.63 -0.16
C LEU A 40 -8.67 -2.23 0.10
N VAL A 41 -8.30 -0.96 -0.08
CA VAL A 41 -6.91 -0.51 0.07
C VAL A 41 -6.60 -0.18 1.54
N VAL A 42 -5.43 -0.64 2.00
CA VAL A 42 -4.86 -0.34 3.32
C VAL A 42 -3.50 0.33 3.11
N GLU A 43 -3.48 1.65 3.12
CA GLU A 43 -2.26 2.47 2.96
C GLU A 43 -1.49 2.56 4.29
N VAL A 44 -0.62 1.59 4.57
CA VAL A 44 0.04 1.49 5.88
C VAL A 44 0.99 2.66 6.16
N HIS A 45 1.49 3.33 5.12
CA HIS A 45 2.39 4.48 5.22
C HIS A 45 1.69 5.81 4.89
N GLY A 46 0.36 5.84 4.92
CA GLY A 46 -0.42 7.02 4.53
C GLY A 46 -0.34 7.30 3.03
N THR A 47 -0.56 8.55 2.64
CA THR A 47 -0.79 8.91 1.24
C THR A 47 -0.25 10.30 0.90
N MET A 48 0.29 10.46 -0.31
CA MET A 48 0.79 11.75 -0.78
C MET A 48 -0.31 12.68 -1.29
N TRP A 49 -1.54 12.19 -1.42
CA TRP A 49 -2.68 12.94 -1.99
C TRP A 49 -3.37 13.86 -0.97
N TRP A 50 -2.93 13.82 0.28
CA TRP A 50 -3.43 14.65 1.36
C TRP A 50 -2.28 15.35 2.09
N THR A 51 -2.57 16.50 2.66
CA THR A 51 -1.73 17.18 3.64
C THR A 51 -2.34 17.09 5.01
N ARG A 52 -1.51 17.06 6.04
CA ARG A 52 -1.88 17.09 7.45
C ARG A 52 -1.05 18.13 8.20
N CYS A 53 -1.72 18.95 9.01
CA CYS A 53 -1.04 19.85 9.93
C CYS A 53 -0.48 19.09 11.13
N TRP A 54 0.76 19.37 11.52
CA TRP A 54 1.40 18.73 12.68
C TRP A 54 0.78 19.16 14.02
N ASP A 55 0.30 20.40 14.10
CA ASP A 55 -0.21 20.96 15.35
C ASP A 55 -1.68 20.62 15.56
N CYS A 56 -2.55 21.03 14.61
CA CYS A 56 -4.00 20.92 14.77
C CYS A 56 -4.62 19.71 14.05
N GLN A 57 -3.80 18.92 13.34
CA GLN A 57 -4.25 17.73 12.61
C GLN A 57 -5.25 18.02 11.46
N ASP A 58 -5.44 19.29 11.07
CA ASP A 58 -6.24 19.66 9.89
C ASP A 58 -5.73 18.93 8.66
N ARG A 59 -6.66 18.30 7.93
CA ARG A 59 -6.35 17.43 6.80
C ARG A 59 -7.07 17.91 5.56
N ARG A 60 -6.31 18.16 4.49
CA ARG A 60 -6.81 18.75 3.24
C ARG A 60 -6.21 18.06 2.01
N PRO A 61 -6.88 18.09 0.85
CA PRO A 61 -6.30 17.59 -0.39
C PRO A 61 -4.95 18.26 -0.67
N MET A 62 -3.94 17.47 -1.05
CA MET A 62 -2.61 17.95 -1.41
C MET A 62 -2.67 19.01 -2.51
N ALA A 63 -3.61 18.88 -3.45
CA ALA A 63 -3.82 19.82 -4.54
C ALA A 63 -4.04 21.26 -4.03
N GLU A 64 -4.80 21.46 -2.94
CA GLU A 64 -5.03 22.80 -2.37
C GLU A 64 -3.72 23.45 -1.91
N THR A 65 -2.83 22.68 -1.29
CA THR A 65 -1.53 23.17 -0.82
C THR A 65 -0.59 23.43 -1.99
N LEU A 66 -0.58 22.54 -3.01
CA LEU A 66 0.24 22.74 -4.20
C LEU A 66 -0.20 23.97 -5.02
N ASP A 67 -1.50 24.27 -5.07
CA ASP A 67 -2.00 25.46 -5.75
C ASP A 67 -1.55 26.76 -5.06
N ARG A 68 -1.42 26.76 -3.72
CA ARG A 68 -0.84 27.86 -2.96
C ARG A 68 0.64 28.07 -3.27
N VAL A 69 1.42 26.97 -3.34
CA VAL A 69 2.84 27.04 -3.74
C VAL A 69 2.99 27.62 -5.14
N ARG A 70 2.17 27.16 -6.10
CA ARG A 70 2.16 27.70 -7.48
C ARG A 70 1.76 29.17 -7.55
N ALA A 71 0.95 29.63 -6.59
CA ALA A 71 0.56 31.03 -6.47
C ALA A 71 1.63 31.91 -5.78
N GLY A 72 2.78 31.34 -5.39
CA GLY A 72 3.93 32.06 -4.84
C GLY A 72 4.12 31.94 -3.33
N GLU A 73 3.32 31.12 -2.64
CA GLU A 73 3.50 30.85 -1.21
C GLU A 73 4.52 29.72 -1.00
N GLU A 74 5.81 30.05 -0.79
CA GLU A 74 6.91 29.07 -0.79
C GLU A 74 6.74 27.93 0.24
N ASP A 75 6.27 28.24 1.45
CA ASP A 75 5.98 27.27 2.51
C ASP A 75 4.60 27.57 3.13
N PRO A 76 3.51 27.02 2.56
CA PRO A 76 2.16 27.39 2.99
C PRO A 76 1.84 26.88 4.40
N PRO A 77 1.56 27.76 5.40
CA PRO A 77 1.15 27.34 6.72
C PRO A 77 -0.27 26.75 6.71
N CYS A 78 -0.61 26.01 7.76
CA CYS A 78 -1.94 25.50 7.97
C CYS A 78 -2.96 26.65 8.03
N ARG A 79 -4.06 26.53 7.27
CA ARG A 79 -5.15 27.52 7.27
C ARG A 79 -5.89 27.60 8.61
N GLY A 80 -5.85 26.54 9.42
CA GLY A 80 -6.53 26.47 10.71
C GLY A 80 -5.75 27.08 11.87
N CYS A 81 -4.44 26.82 11.95
CA CYS A 81 -3.62 27.23 13.10
C CYS A 81 -2.29 27.93 12.76
N GLY A 82 -1.94 28.08 11.49
CA GLY A 82 -0.64 28.60 11.07
C GLY A 82 0.53 27.60 11.15
N GLY A 83 0.28 26.38 11.63
CA GLY A 83 1.28 25.34 11.83
C GLY A 83 1.84 24.70 10.56
N ILE A 84 2.82 23.81 10.71
CA ILE A 84 3.51 23.16 9.58
C ILE A 84 2.57 22.17 8.88
N LEU A 85 2.49 22.26 7.55
CA LEU A 85 1.84 21.26 6.70
C LEU A 85 2.86 20.24 6.21
N LYS A 86 2.49 18.97 6.28
CA LYS A 86 3.25 17.85 5.70
C LYS A 86 2.31 17.06 4.79
N SER A 87 2.85 16.33 3.80
CA SER A 87 2.11 15.21 3.23
C SER A 87 1.62 14.27 4.34
N ASP A 88 0.43 13.70 4.16
CA ASP A 88 -0.18 12.74 5.10
C ASP A 88 0.43 11.35 4.95
N THR A 89 1.76 11.31 4.89
CA THR A 89 2.59 10.12 4.80
C THR A 89 3.31 9.88 6.12
N VAL A 90 3.58 8.62 6.42
CA VAL A 90 4.37 8.20 7.58
C VAL A 90 5.84 8.13 7.17
N SER A 91 6.68 8.92 7.82
CA SER A 91 8.13 8.91 7.61
C SER A 91 8.81 7.95 8.58
N PHE A 92 10.04 7.52 8.27
CA PHE A 92 10.85 6.76 9.22
C PHE A 92 10.99 7.50 10.56
N GLY A 93 10.85 6.75 11.66
CA GLY A 93 10.84 7.29 13.02
C GLY A 93 9.48 7.81 13.50
N GLN A 94 8.48 7.93 12.62
CA GLN A 94 7.11 8.24 13.03
C GLN A 94 6.34 6.97 13.39
N ALA A 95 5.42 7.10 14.34
CA ALA A 95 4.48 6.04 14.66
C ALA A 95 3.51 5.83 13.50
N LEU A 96 3.26 4.57 13.17
CA LEU A 96 2.20 4.18 12.26
C LEU A 96 0.85 4.27 12.97
N VAL A 97 -0.22 4.42 12.20
CA VAL A 97 -1.58 4.45 12.73
C VAL A 97 -1.97 3.02 13.19
N PRO A 98 -2.17 2.78 14.50
CA PRO A 98 -2.38 1.42 15.02
C PRO A 98 -3.54 0.70 14.34
N GLU A 99 -4.66 1.39 14.13
CA GLU A 99 -5.86 0.82 13.54
C GLU A 99 -5.65 0.36 12.08
N VAL A 100 -4.78 1.06 11.34
CA VAL A 100 -4.42 0.71 9.96
C VAL A 100 -3.53 -0.53 9.94
N ILE A 101 -2.56 -0.61 10.85
CA ILE A 101 -1.69 -1.78 10.97
C ILE A 101 -2.48 -3.01 11.45
N ASP A 102 -3.36 -2.84 12.42
CA ASP A 102 -4.23 -3.92 12.91
C ASP A 102 -5.13 -4.44 11.79
N ARG A 103 -5.68 -3.55 10.96
CA ARG A 103 -6.46 -3.94 9.78
C ARG A 103 -5.61 -4.74 8.77
N ALA A 104 -4.38 -4.31 8.49
CA ALA A 104 -3.48 -5.02 7.59
C ALA A 104 -3.13 -6.42 8.11
N LEU A 105 -2.75 -6.54 9.38
CA LEU A 105 -2.37 -7.82 9.99
C LEU A 105 -3.57 -8.75 10.18
N ARG A 106 -4.77 -8.21 10.43
CA ARG A 106 -6.01 -8.98 10.48
C ARG A 106 -6.34 -9.54 9.10
N ALA A 107 -6.29 -8.73 8.05
CA ALA A 107 -6.54 -9.21 6.69
C ALA A 107 -5.54 -10.30 6.27
N ALA A 108 -4.27 -10.20 6.69
CA ALA A 108 -3.28 -11.25 6.48
C ALA A 108 -3.57 -12.53 7.28
N THR A 109 -4.21 -12.42 8.45
CA THR A 109 -4.59 -13.59 9.27
C THR A 109 -5.82 -14.30 8.72
N GLU A 110 -6.74 -13.56 8.09
CA GLU A 110 -8.02 -14.07 7.59
C GLU A 110 -7.98 -14.59 6.15
N CYS A 111 -6.87 -14.40 5.43
CA CYS A 111 -6.79 -14.80 4.02
C CYS A 111 -6.43 -16.28 3.85
N ASP A 112 -6.91 -16.88 2.76
CA ASP A 112 -6.49 -18.22 2.34
C ASP A 112 -5.18 -18.18 1.53
N VAL A 113 -4.90 -17.03 0.91
CA VAL A 113 -3.71 -16.76 0.08
C VAL A 113 -3.20 -15.35 0.35
N LEU A 114 -1.90 -15.22 0.60
CA LEU A 114 -1.20 -13.94 0.63
C LEU A 114 -0.26 -13.83 -0.57
N LEU A 115 -0.47 -12.81 -1.40
CA LEU A 115 0.39 -12.46 -2.53
C LEU A 115 1.22 -11.22 -2.19
N ALA A 116 2.49 -11.39 -1.84
CA ALA A 116 3.42 -10.30 -1.61
C ALA A 116 4.08 -9.89 -2.94
N VAL A 117 3.91 -8.63 -3.35
CA VAL A 117 4.38 -8.14 -4.65
C VAL A 117 5.32 -6.95 -4.46
N GLY A 118 6.53 -7.02 -5.03
CA GLY A 118 7.40 -5.86 -5.18
C GLY A 118 7.87 -5.25 -3.87
N SER A 119 8.08 -6.06 -2.84
CA SER A 119 8.59 -5.63 -1.54
C SER A 119 9.83 -6.44 -1.17
N THR A 120 10.82 -5.79 -0.57
CA THR A 120 11.95 -6.46 0.09
C THR A 120 11.55 -7.19 1.36
N LEU A 121 10.34 -6.92 1.87
CA LEU A 121 9.79 -7.52 3.09
C LEU A 121 10.67 -7.31 4.33
N SER A 122 11.35 -6.17 4.40
CA SER A 122 12.24 -5.79 5.51
C SER A 122 11.70 -4.67 6.40
N VAL A 123 10.65 -3.96 5.97
CA VAL A 123 10.06 -2.83 6.71
C VAL A 123 8.93 -3.33 7.61
N TYR A 124 9.17 -3.32 8.91
CA TYR A 124 8.18 -3.66 9.92
C TYR A 124 7.38 -2.43 10.35
N PRO A 125 6.09 -2.62 10.72
CA PRO A 125 5.36 -3.87 10.91
C PRO A 125 4.73 -4.45 9.63
N ALA A 126 4.78 -3.75 8.49
CA ALA A 126 4.12 -4.18 7.25
C ALA A 126 4.60 -5.56 6.75
N ALA A 127 5.91 -5.83 6.81
CA ALA A 127 6.49 -7.14 6.51
C ALA A 127 5.91 -8.28 7.38
N GLY A 128 5.34 -7.94 8.54
CA GLY A 128 4.67 -8.87 9.45
C GLY A 128 3.40 -9.52 8.88
N CYS A 129 2.87 -9.06 7.74
CA CYS A 129 1.75 -9.74 7.07
C CYS A 129 2.12 -11.16 6.62
N VAL A 130 3.33 -11.36 6.07
CA VAL A 130 3.80 -12.67 5.61
C VAL A 130 3.86 -13.72 6.73
N PRO A 131 4.54 -13.49 7.87
CA PRO A 131 4.56 -14.46 8.95
C PRO A 131 3.19 -14.66 9.60
N ARG A 132 2.31 -13.63 9.62
CA ARG A 132 0.93 -13.79 10.10
C ARG A 132 0.11 -14.72 9.23
N ALA A 133 0.14 -14.53 7.91
CA ALA A 133 -0.57 -15.37 6.96
C ALA A 133 -0.06 -16.82 7.00
N SER A 134 1.27 -17.00 6.96
CA SER A 134 1.89 -18.33 7.07
C SER A 134 1.50 -19.06 8.35
N ALA A 135 1.53 -18.37 9.50
CA ALA A 135 1.13 -18.96 10.79
C ALA A 135 -0.37 -19.29 10.87
N ALA A 136 -1.21 -18.57 10.13
CA ALA A 136 -2.65 -18.85 10.01
C ALA A 136 -2.98 -19.99 9.03
N GLY A 137 -1.97 -20.52 8.31
CA GLY A 137 -2.13 -21.61 7.34
C GLY A 137 -2.48 -21.15 5.93
N ALA A 138 -2.39 -19.84 5.65
CA ALA A 138 -2.56 -19.31 4.30
C ALA A 138 -1.40 -19.73 3.37
N ARG A 139 -1.69 -19.88 2.08
CA ARG A 139 -0.63 -20.03 1.08
C ARG A 139 0.06 -18.70 0.84
N VAL A 140 1.39 -18.68 0.90
CA VAL A 140 2.19 -17.47 0.70
C VAL A 140 2.90 -17.53 -0.66
N VAL A 141 2.64 -16.53 -1.50
CA VAL A 141 3.33 -16.33 -2.78
C VAL A 141 4.08 -15.01 -2.75
N ILE A 142 5.37 -15.04 -3.04
CA ILE A 142 6.22 -13.86 -3.12
C ILE A 142 6.62 -13.63 -4.57
N VAL A 143 6.34 -12.44 -5.10
CA VAL A 143 6.74 -12.01 -6.44
C VAL A 143 7.59 -10.76 -6.31
N ASN A 144 8.88 -10.85 -6.59
CA ASN A 144 9.78 -9.72 -6.40
C ASN A 144 10.90 -9.70 -7.44
N GLY A 145 11.50 -8.53 -7.66
CA GLY A 145 12.62 -8.40 -8.59
C GLY A 145 13.93 -9.02 -8.06
N ALA A 146 14.01 -9.28 -6.75
CA ALA A 146 15.16 -9.84 -6.07
C ALA A 146 14.71 -10.69 -4.86
N PRO A 147 15.58 -11.56 -4.32
CA PRO A 147 15.28 -12.33 -3.11
C PRO A 147 14.88 -11.46 -1.91
N THR A 148 14.11 -12.02 -0.99
CA THR A 148 13.67 -11.35 0.25
C THR A 148 14.09 -12.14 1.50
N ASP A 149 14.14 -11.47 2.64
CA ASP A 149 14.44 -12.12 3.93
C ASP A 149 13.38 -13.15 4.36
N LEU A 150 12.19 -13.10 3.73
CA LEU A 150 11.04 -13.96 4.05
C LEU A 150 10.77 -15.05 3.01
N ASP A 151 11.64 -15.24 2.00
CA ASP A 151 11.47 -16.25 0.95
C ASP A 151 11.25 -17.67 1.51
N ARG A 152 11.90 -17.99 2.64
CA ARG A 152 11.76 -19.28 3.33
C ARG A 152 10.35 -19.56 3.91
N MET A 153 9.50 -18.53 3.98
CA MET A 153 8.13 -18.64 4.47
C MET A 153 7.11 -18.77 3.33
N ALA A 154 7.55 -18.64 2.08
CA ALA A 154 6.68 -18.73 0.92
C ALA A 154 6.58 -20.17 0.42
N ASP A 155 5.38 -20.55 -0.02
CA ASP A 155 5.14 -21.76 -0.79
C ASP A 155 5.68 -21.62 -2.21
N VAL A 156 5.65 -20.38 -2.75
CA VAL A 156 6.12 -20.06 -4.10
C VAL A 156 6.85 -18.71 -4.09
N VAL A 157 8.06 -18.70 -4.66
CA VAL A 157 8.84 -17.48 -4.91
C VAL A 157 9.04 -17.31 -6.41
N LEU A 158 8.67 -16.16 -6.94
CA LEU A 158 8.82 -15.81 -8.36
C LEU A 158 9.70 -14.56 -8.48
N LEU A 159 10.87 -14.76 -9.08
CA LEU A 159 11.84 -13.69 -9.28
C LEU A 159 11.72 -13.14 -10.69
N GLY A 160 11.46 -11.83 -10.80
CA GLY A 160 11.40 -11.14 -12.07
C GLY A 160 10.56 -9.86 -12.05
N PRO A 161 10.34 -9.23 -13.23
CA PRO A 161 9.57 -7.99 -13.32
C PRO A 161 8.11 -8.21 -12.90
N ILE A 162 7.69 -7.54 -11.82
CA ILE A 162 6.31 -7.65 -11.30
C ILE A 162 5.25 -7.23 -12.32
N GLY A 163 5.60 -6.31 -13.24
CA GLY A 163 4.72 -5.87 -14.33
C GLY A 163 4.42 -6.96 -15.36
N GLU A 164 5.23 -8.01 -15.43
CA GLU A 164 5.08 -9.15 -16.33
C GLU A 164 4.51 -10.37 -15.59
N LEU A 165 5.01 -10.65 -14.38
CA LEU A 165 4.63 -11.84 -13.62
C LEU A 165 3.23 -11.74 -13.01
N VAL A 166 2.87 -10.59 -12.43
CA VAL A 166 1.58 -10.44 -11.72
C VAL A 166 0.38 -10.62 -12.67
N PRO A 167 0.34 -10.03 -13.88
CA PRO A 167 -0.75 -10.29 -14.82
C PRO A 167 -0.93 -11.76 -15.17
N VAL A 168 0.17 -12.49 -15.39
CA VAL A 168 0.12 -13.93 -15.72
C VAL A 168 -0.43 -14.74 -14.56
N LEU A 169 0.01 -14.46 -13.33
CA LEU A 169 -0.47 -15.13 -12.13
C LEU A 169 -1.95 -14.89 -11.89
N VAL A 170 -2.38 -13.64 -11.96
CA VAL A 170 -3.79 -13.30 -11.77
C VAL A 170 -4.63 -13.95 -12.86
N ALA A 171 -4.22 -13.90 -14.13
CA ALA A 171 -4.94 -14.57 -15.21
C ALA A 171 -5.06 -16.09 -14.98
N ALA A 172 -4.01 -16.76 -14.51
CA ALA A 172 -4.04 -18.19 -14.21
C ALA A 172 -4.92 -18.55 -13.01
N ALA A 173 -4.91 -17.73 -11.95
CA ALA A 173 -5.75 -17.93 -10.77
C ALA A 173 -7.23 -17.65 -11.04
N THR A 174 -7.52 -17.08 -12.20
CA THR A 174 -8.85 -16.62 -12.59
C THR A 174 -9.30 -17.21 -13.94
N ALA A 175 -8.58 -18.17 -14.51
CA ALA A 175 -9.09 -18.96 -15.63
C ALA A 175 -10.18 -19.93 -15.12
#